data_AF-A0AB74URB8-F1
#
_entry.id   AF-A0AB74URB8-F1
#
_cell.length_a   1.000
_cell.length_b   1.000
_cell.length_c   1.000
_cell.angle_alpha   90.00
_cell.angle_beta   90.00
_cell.angle_gamma   90.00
#
_symmetry.space_group_name_H-M   'P 1'
#
loop_
_entity.id
_entity.type
_entity.pdbx_description
1 polymer ?
#
loop_
_entity_poly.entity_id
_entity_poly.type
_entity_poly.pdbx_seq_one_letter_code
_entity_poly.pdbx_strand_id
1 'polypeptide(L)'
;MAFDEGKSRSGEHDLDLLGLRLGANRIAQGTVAYEVGNELVVRKKKRETLYRNGFTLPVTAERLMAEAERTTRHSTKLTRNMKAAGQIRPVDAAPRTVSAHHVVAATDLRADEARKMLFRWCIGINDVDNGVYLPAHKKSTVASIPGASKHAVIHTDLYHLNVLARLMPVPANNPQNGRLALRQIKQELVDGVFPY
;
A
#
# COMPACT_ATOMS: atom_id res chain seq x y z
N MET A 1 24.47 8.12 -34.65
CA MET A 1 23.22 8.12 -33.87
C MET A 1 23.48 7.34 -32.61
N ALA A 2 23.48 8.04 -31.48
CA ALA A 2 23.65 7.48 -30.14
C ALA A 2 22.46 6.59 -29.77
N PHE A 3 22.69 5.53 -29.00
CA PHE A 3 21.94 5.29 -27.77
C PHE A 3 22.87 4.63 -26.75
N ASP A 4 22.92 5.32 -25.61
CA ASP A 4 23.76 5.17 -24.45
C ASP A 4 23.39 3.91 -23.66
N GLU A 5 24.42 3.16 -23.28
CA GLU A 5 24.33 1.92 -22.53
C GLU A 5 24.00 2.20 -21.06
N GLY A 6 23.25 1.29 -20.45
CA GLY A 6 22.87 1.37 -19.06
C GLY A 6 24.06 1.60 -18.13
N LYS A 7 24.05 2.73 -17.43
CA LYS A 7 24.87 2.93 -16.24
C LYS A 7 24.15 3.76 -15.18
N SER A 8 23.81 3.07 -14.08
CA SER A 8 23.75 3.60 -12.71
C SER A 8 22.67 4.64 -12.36
N ARG A 9 21.46 4.18 -12.06
CA ARG A 9 20.53 4.86 -11.11
C ARG A 9 20.90 4.61 -9.64
N SER A 10 21.83 3.70 -9.36
CA SER A 10 22.32 3.40 -8.01
C SER A 10 23.16 4.54 -7.42
N GLY A 11 23.97 5.21 -8.23
CA GLY A 11 24.81 6.33 -7.78
C GLY A 11 24.02 7.55 -7.32
N GLU A 12 22.88 7.83 -7.93
CA GLU A 12 22.03 8.99 -7.60
C GLU A 12 21.37 8.84 -6.21
N HIS A 13 20.99 7.61 -5.84
CA HIS A 13 20.37 7.28 -4.57
C HIS A 13 21.39 7.24 -3.41
N ASP A 14 22.63 6.83 -3.68
CA ASP A 14 23.74 6.89 -2.72
C ASP A 14 24.20 8.33 -2.46
N LEU A 15 24.12 9.22 -3.47
CA LEU A 15 24.39 10.66 -3.32
C LEU A 15 23.36 11.36 -2.42
N ASP A 16 22.08 10.96 -2.47
CA ASP A 16 21.01 11.49 -1.61
C ASP A 16 21.16 11.06 -0.13
N LEU A 17 21.60 9.82 0.12
CA LEU A 17 21.93 9.33 1.47
C LEU A 17 23.18 10.01 2.04
N LEU A 18 24.15 10.32 1.20
CA LEU A 18 25.34 11.09 1.57
C LEU A 18 24.96 12.53 1.93
N GLY A 19 24.07 13.16 1.15
CA GLY A 19 23.54 14.49 1.42
C GLY A 19 22.82 14.59 2.77
N LEU A 20 22.01 13.58 3.11
CA LEU A 20 21.34 13.46 4.41
C LEU A 20 22.32 13.35 5.59
N ARG A 21 23.40 12.57 5.43
CA ARG A 21 24.46 12.46 6.45
C ARG A 21 25.22 13.76 6.63
N LEU A 22 25.56 14.44 5.53
CA LEU A 22 26.25 15.73 5.56
C LEU A 22 25.36 16.83 6.16
N GLY A 23 24.06 16.81 5.89
CA GLY A 23 23.09 17.71 6.51
C GLY A 23 22.92 17.48 8.01
N ALA A 24 22.78 16.22 8.44
CA ALA A 24 22.67 15.88 9.86
C ALA A 24 23.91 16.31 10.66
N ASN A 25 25.12 16.14 10.11
CA ASN A 25 26.38 16.60 10.70
C ASN A 25 26.54 18.13 10.76
N ARG A 26 25.77 18.90 9.98
CA ARG A 26 25.74 20.36 10.09
C ARG A 26 24.76 20.87 11.15
N ILE A 27 23.74 20.09 11.47
CA ILE A 27 22.64 20.48 12.38
C ILE A 27 22.93 20.01 13.81
N ALA A 28 23.39 18.78 13.98
CA ALA A 28 23.85 18.25 15.26
C ALA A 28 25.38 18.34 15.31
N GLN A 29 25.96 18.78 16.43
CA GLN A 29 27.41 18.79 16.63
C GLN A 29 27.85 17.59 17.48
N GLY A 30 29.03 17.03 17.19
CA GLY A 30 29.64 15.94 17.95
C GLY A 30 29.09 14.55 17.63
N THR A 31 29.36 13.57 18.51
CA THR A 31 29.02 12.14 18.34
C THR A 31 27.52 11.88 18.12
N VAL A 32 26.66 12.73 18.66
CA VAL A 32 25.19 12.70 18.50
C VAL A 32 24.76 12.85 17.03
N ALA A 33 25.54 13.58 16.22
CA ALA A 33 25.22 13.82 14.81
C ALA A 33 25.40 12.56 13.94
N TYR A 34 26.43 11.76 14.26
CA TYR A 34 26.68 10.48 13.61
C TYR A 34 25.63 9.44 14.00
N GLU A 35 25.17 9.44 15.25
CA GLU A 35 24.10 8.55 15.73
C GLU A 35 22.77 8.89 15.07
N VAL A 36 22.35 10.16 15.04
CA VAL A 36 21.11 10.61 14.40
C VAL A 36 21.16 10.41 12.88
N GLY A 37 22.30 10.69 12.23
CA GLY A 37 22.49 10.45 10.80
C GLY A 37 22.46 8.97 10.43
N ASN A 38 23.09 8.11 11.23
CA ASN A 38 23.02 6.65 11.04
C ASN A 38 21.63 6.11 11.35
N GLU A 39 20.94 6.64 12.36
CA GLU A 39 19.57 6.24 12.69
C GLU A 39 18.60 6.62 11.56
N LEU A 40 18.74 7.80 10.95
CA LEU A 40 17.97 8.22 9.77
C LEU A 40 18.24 7.36 8.54
N VAL A 41 19.51 7.01 8.28
CA VAL A 41 19.89 6.10 7.19
C VAL A 41 19.37 4.68 7.46
N VAL A 42 19.44 4.20 8.70
CA VAL A 42 18.86 2.91 9.12
C VAL A 42 17.33 2.95 9.05
N ARG A 43 16.67 4.08 9.34
CA ARG A 43 15.21 4.25 9.18
C ARG A 43 14.79 4.28 7.71
N LYS A 44 15.57 4.94 6.85
CA LYS A 44 15.34 5.02 5.40
C LYS A 44 15.61 3.67 4.72
N LYS A 45 16.71 2.98 5.10
CA LYS A 45 17.01 1.60 4.69
C LYS A 45 16.02 0.60 5.28
N LYS A 46 15.55 0.74 6.52
CA LYS A 46 14.44 -0.06 7.08
C LYS A 46 13.15 0.20 6.32
N ARG A 47 12.78 1.44 5.99
CA ARG A 47 11.64 1.76 5.09
C ARG A 47 11.73 0.99 3.76
N GLU A 48 12.91 0.96 3.18
CA GLU A 48 13.20 0.30 1.90
C GLU A 48 13.30 -1.23 2.01
N THR A 49 13.78 -1.77 3.13
CA THR A 49 13.90 -3.21 3.41
C THR A 49 12.58 -3.82 3.94
N LEU A 50 11.78 -3.07 4.68
CA LEU A 50 10.46 -3.48 5.16
C LEU A 50 9.45 -3.57 4.01
N TYR A 51 9.55 -2.69 3.01
CA TYR A 51 8.80 -2.84 1.76
C TYR A 51 9.33 -4.01 0.90
N ARG A 52 10.64 -4.31 0.93
CA ARG A 52 11.24 -5.51 0.30
C ARG A 52 10.81 -6.83 0.94
N ASN A 53 10.49 -6.84 2.24
CA ASN A 53 10.24 -8.06 3.03
C ASN A 53 8.77 -8.27 3.42
N GLY A 54 7.86 -7.42 2.93
CA GLY A 54 6.44 -7.66 3.04
C GLY A 54 5.98 -8.82 2.17
N PHE A 55 4.94 -9.54 2.59
CA PHE A 55 4.23 -10.55 1.77
C PHE A 55 3.47 -9.91 0.59
N THR A 56 4.15 -9.10 -0.21
CA THR A 56 3.77 -8.75 -1.57
C THR A 56 4.37 -9.78 -2.51
N LEU A 57 3.66 -10.15 -3.57
CA LEU A 57 4.24 -10.93 -4.68
C LEU A 57 5.61 -10.33 -5.07
N PRO A 58 6.59 -11.15 -5.49
CA PRO A 58 7.97 -10.69 -5.71
C PRO A 58 8.01 -9.50 -6.69
N VAL A 59 8.47 -8.34 -6.20
CA VAL A 59 8.54 -7.05 -6.91
C VAL A 59 9.80 -6.31 -6.46
N THR A 60 10.44 -5.54 -7.35
CA THR A 60 11.69 -4.80 -7.06
C THR A 60 11.47 -3.62 -6.10
N ALA A 61 12.50 -3.26 -5.31
CA ALA A 61 12.47 -2.12 -4.39
C ALA A 61 12.11 -0.79 -5.09
N GLU A 62 12.61 -0.57 -6.30
CA GLU A 62 12.33 0.61 -7.13
C GLU A 62 10.84 0.72 -7.47
N ARG A 63 10.20 -0.42 -7.81
CA ARG A 63 8.77 -0.45 -8.11
C ARG A 63 7.92 -0.17 -6.87
N LEU A 64 8.41 -0.51 -5.68
CA LEU A 64 7.76 -0.22 -4.41
C LEU A 64 7.89 1.26 -4.02
N MET A 65 9.04 1.89 -4.27
CA MET A 65 9.21 3.34 -4.12
C MET A 65 8.28 4.12 -5.05
N ALA A 66 8.21 3.74 -6.33
CA ALA A 66 7.27 4.36 -7.26
C ALA A 66 5.80 4.23 -6.82
N GLU A 67 5.45 3.14 -6.13
CA GLU A 67 4.11 2.97 -5.54
C GLU A 67 3.91 3.93 -4.37
N ALA A 68 4.88 4.06 -3.47
CA ALA A 68 4.79 5.02 -2.37
C ALA A 68 4.71 6.49 -2.84
N GLU A 69 5.39 6.83 -3.94
CA GLU A 69 5.47 8.18 -4.50
C GLU A 69 4.23 8.62 -5.31
N ARG A 70 3.16 7.80 -5.34
CA ARG A 70 1.90 8.07 -6.07
C ARG A 70 2.09 8.27 -7.59
N THR A 71 3.24 7.94 -8.16
CA THR A 71 3.52 8.05 -9.60
C THR A 71 2.98 6.88 -10.41
N THR A 72 2.20 5.98 -9.80
CA THR A 72 1.79 4.71 -10.39
C THR A 72 0.29 4.48 -10.41
N ARG A 73 -0.19 3.71 -11.39
CA ARG A 73 -1.60 3.28 -11.49
C ARG A 73 -1.89 2.17 -10.47
N HIS A 74 -2.19 2.56 -9.23
CA HIS A 74 -2.41 1.66 -8.10
C HIS A 74 -3.47 0.58 -8.36
N SER A 75 -4.63 0.94 -8.90
CA SER A 75 -5.71 -0.03 -9.18
C SER A 75 -5.31 -1.09 -10.20
N THR A 76 -4.57 -0.71 -11.25
CA THR A 76 -4.01 -1.65 -12.24
C THR A 76 -3.00 -2.60 -11.60
N LYS A 77 -2.11 -2.08 -10.75
CA LYS A 77 -1.11 -2.88 -10.06
C LYS A 77 -1.74 -3.86 -9.07
N LEU A 78 -2.69 -3.38 -8.26
CA LEU A 78 -3.45 -4.22 -7.35
C LEU A 78 -4.17 -5.34 -8.10
N THR A 79 -4.83 -5.03 -9.22
CA THR A 79 -5.51 -6.03 -10.06
C THR A 79 -4.55 -7.15 -10.50
N ARG A 80 -3.34 -6.78 -10.96
CA ARG A 80 -2.32 -7.76 -11.36
C ARG A 80 -1.88 -8.62 -10.17
N ASN A 81 -1.66 -8.01 -9.01
CA ASN A 81 -1.24 -8.72 -7.81
C ASN A 81 -2.33 -9.69 -7.33
N MET A 82 -3.59 -9.25 -7.27
CA MET A 82 -4.73 -10.11 -6.92
C MET A 82 -4.83 -11.30 -7.87
N LYS A 83 -4.76 -11.06 -9.20
CA LYS A 83 -4.81 -12.13 -10.20
C LYS A 83 -3.67 -13.15 -10.02
N ALA A 84 -2.45 -12.68 -9.81
CA ALA A 84 -1.29 -13.56 -9.62
C ALA A 84 -1.36 -14.38 -8.32
N ALA A 85 -2.07 -13.89 -7.31
CA ALA A 85 -2.35 -14.61 -6.06
C ALA A 85 -3.61 -15.51 -6.13
N GLY A 86 -4.19 -15.71 -7.31
CA GLY A 86 -5.40 -16.53 -7.49
C GLY A 86 -6.71 -15.84 -7.09
N GLN A 87 -6.68 -14.58 -6.63
CA GLN A 87 -7.88 -13.77 -6.46
C GLN A 87 -8.33 -13.27 -7.82
N ILE A 88 -9.20 -14.05 -8.45
CA ILE A 88 -9.75 -13.76 -9.77
C ILE A 88 -10.95 -12.82 -9.67
N ARG A 89 -11.12 -12.01 -10.71
CA ARG A 89 -12.33 -11.20 -10.90
C ARG A 89 -13.54 -12.16 -10.98
N PRO A 90 -14.69 -11.82 -10.37
CA PRO A 90 -15.90 -12.65 -10.46
C PRO A 90 -16.22 -13.00 -11.92
N VAL A 91 -16.44 -14.28 -12.19
CA VAL A 91 -16.61 -14.82 -13.55
C VAL A 91 -17.91 -14.36 -14.20
N ASP A 92 -18.92 -14.08 -13.38
CA ASP A 92 -20.23 -13.57 -13.76
C ASP A 92 -20.25 -12.04 -13.95
N ALA A 93 -19.13 -11.34 -13.70
CA ALA A 93 -19.05 -9.90 -13.86
C ALA A 93 -18.91 -9.49 -15.34
N ALA A 94 -19.95 -8.85 -15.89
CA ALA A 94 -19.90 -8.20 -17.18
C ALA A 94 -18.72 -7.19 -17.31
N PRO A 95 -18.25 -6.86 -18.52
CA PRO A 95 -17.13 -5.93 -18.69
C PRO A 95 -17.37 -4.60 -17.95
N ARG A 96 -16.33 -4.09 -17.28
CA ARG A 96 -16.34 -2.81 -16.54
C ARG A 96 -17.31 -2.74 -15.35
N THR A 97 -17.99 -3.81 -14.94
CA THR A 97 -18.89 -3.79 -13.77
C THR A 97 -18.20 -4.07 -12.44
N VAL A 98 -16.91 -4.44 -12.46
CA VAL A 98 -16.13 -4.78 -11.26
C VAL A 98 -14.74 -4.17 -11.38
N SER A 99 -14.26 -3.62 -10.28
CA SER A 99 -12.92 -3.03 -10.17
C SER A 99 -12.24 -3.47 -8.89
N ALA A 100 -10.91 -3.59 -8.93
CA ALA A 100 -10.11 -3.76 -7.73
C ALA A 100 -10.23 -2.49 -6.87
N HIS A 101 -10.48 -2.68 -5.59
CA HIS A 101 -10.65 -1.66 -4.56
C HIS A 101 -9.63 -1.89 -3.47
N HIS A 102 -9.00 -0.81 -2.99
CA HIS A 102 -8.10 -0.87 -1.85
C HIS A 102 -8.88 -0.71 -0.56
N VAL A 103 -8.71 -1.60 0.41
CA VAL A 103 -9.29 -1.44 1.77
C VAL A 103 -8.75 -0.15 2.38
N VAL A 104 -7.43 -0.04 2.51
CA VAL A 104 -6.75 1.21 2.83
C VAL A 104 -6.46 1.95 1.53
N ALA A 105 -7.16 3.07 1.30
CA ALA A 105 -7.06 3.82 0.06
C ALA A 105 -5.64 4.36 -0.20
N ALA A 106 -5.18 4.21 -1.44
CA ALA A 106 -3.85 4.64 -1.85
C ALA A 106 -3.68 6.17 -1.86
N THR A 107 -4.68 6.90 -2.35
CA THR A 107 -4.58 8.34 -2.64
C THR A 107 -5.48 9.22 -1.80
N ASP A 108 -6.52 8.68 -1.15
CA ASP A 108 -7.42 9.47 -0.30
C ASP A 108 -6.65 9.99 0.93
N LEU A 109 -6.76 11.30 1.20
CA LEU A 109 -6.06 11.94 2.30
C LEU A 109 -6.48 11.37 3.67
N ARG A 110 -7.75 10.97 3.81
CA ARG A 110 -8.30 10.43 5.06
C ARG A 110 -7.72 9.06 5.44
N ALA A 111 -7.16 8.34 4.47
CA ALA A 111 -6.51 7.05 4.70
C ALA A 111 -5.05 7.16 5.18
N ASP A 112 -4.54 8.35 5.51
CA ASP A 112 -3.13 8.54 5.86
C ASP A 112 -2.67 7.72 7.06
N GLU A 113 -3.41 7.79 8.17
CA GLU A 113 -3.10 7.01 9.37
C GLU A 113 -3.21 5.50 9.11
N ALA A 114 -4.21 5.07 8.34
CA ALA A 114 -4.36 3.67 7.97
C ALA A 114 -3.19 3.17 7.09
N ARG A 115 -2.66 4.01 6.18
CA ARG A 115 -1.44 3.69 5.42
C ARG A 115 -0.22 3.54 6.33
N LYS A 116 -0.10 4.34 7.39
CA LYS A 116 0.98 4.18 8.39
C LYS A 116 0.90 2.84 9.11
N MET A 117 -0.30 2.30 9.33
CA MET A 117 -0.49 0.95 9.88
C MET A 117 0.03 -0.13 8.93
N LEU A 118 -0.32 -0.06 7.63
CA LEU A 118 0.24 -0.98 6.62
C LEU A 118 1.76 -0.93 6.60
N PHE A 119 2.33 0.27 6.64
CA PHE A 119 3.77 0.46 6.66
C PHE A 119 4.42 -0.20 7.88
N ARG A 120 3.82 -0.05 9.08
CA ARG A 120 4.32 -0.68 10.32
C ARG A 120 4.37 -2.20 10.22
N TRP A 121 3.43 -2.82 9.50
CA TRP A 121 3.36 -4.27 9.30
C TRP A 121 4.11 -4.78 8.07
N CYS A 122 4.85 -3.92 7.37
CA CYS A 122 5.50 -4.30 6.12
C CYS A 122 4.47 -4.81 5.09
N ILE A 123 3.32 -4.14 4.97
CA ILE A 123 2.29 -4.46 3.97
C ILE A 123 2.32 -3.38 2.91
N GLY A 124 2.53 -3.78 1.65
CA GLY A 124 2.54 -2.84 0.54
C GLY A 124 1.14 -2.31 0.22
N ILE A 125 1.04 -1.10 -0.32
CA ILE A 125 -0.28 -0.53 -0.66
C ILE A 125 -1.04 -1.39 -1.70
N ASN A 126 -0.34 -2.04 -2.62
CA ASN A 126 -0.93 -2.93 -3.63
C ASN A 126 -0.88 -4.42 -3.22
N ASP A 127 -0.69 -4.71 -1.94
CA ASP A 127 -0.75 -6.07 -1.41
C ASP A 127 -2.14 -6.69 -1.62
N VAL A 128 -2.17 -7.99 -1.88
CA VAL A 128 -3.41 -8.73 -2.12
C VAL A 128 -4.34 -8.72 -0.90
N ASP A 129 -3.79 -8.68 0.32
CA ASP A 129 -4.59 -8.54 1.53
C ASP A 129 -5.24 -7.16 1.62
N ASN A 130 -4.68 -6.12 0.99
CA ASN A 130 -5.29 -4.79 0.91
C ASN A 130 -6.26 -4.62 -0.28
N GLY A 131 -6.49 -5.66 -1.09
CA GLY A 131 -7.31 -5.55 -2.30
C GLY A 131 -8.54 -6.43 -2.31
N VAL A 132 -9.67 -5.92 -2.81
CA VAL A 132 -10.92 -6.67 -3.02
C VAL A 132 -11.58 -6.26 -4.32
N TYR A 133 -12.28 -7.19 -4.98
CA TYR A 133 -13.09 -6.85 -6.15
C TYR A 133 -14.48 -6.42 -5.71
N LEU A 134 -14.86 -5.20 -6.07
CA LEU A 134 -16.18 -4.65 -5.77
C LEU A 134 -16.90 -4.21 -7.06
N PRO A 135 -18.24 -4.19 -7.07
CA PRO A 135 -18.99 -3.59 -8.15
C PRO A 135 -18.55 -2.14 -8.37
N ALA A 136 -18.16 -1.83 -9.62
CA ALA A 136 -17.43 -0.61 -9.95
C ALA A 136 -18.28 0.65 -9.78
N HIS A 137 -19.57 0.57 -10.14
CA HIS A 137 -20.48 1.72 -10.16
C HIS A 137 -21.69 1.49 -9.25
N LYS A 138 -22.41 2.57 -8.93
CA LYS A 138 -23.63 2.53 -8.09
C LYS A 138 -24.67 1.52 -8.61
N LYS A 139 -24.81 1.41 -9.94
CA LYS A 139 -25.74 0.48 -10.61
C LYS A 139 -25.12 -0.87 -10.98
N SER A 140 -23.84 -1.10 -10.69
CA SER A 140 -23.19 -2.37 -11.02
C SER A 140 -23.71 -3.48 -10.11
N THR A 141 -24.14 -4.58 -10.74
CA THR A 141 -24.56 -5.82 -10.08
C THR A 141 -23.63 -6.96 -10.49
N VAL A 142 -23.41 -7.87 -9.55
CA VAL A 142 -22.62 -9.09 -9.72
C VAL A 142 -23.33 -10.16 -8.90
N ALA A 143 -23.79 -11.23 -9.54
CA ALA A 143 -24.66 -12.22 -8.91
C ALA A 143 -23.93 -13.02 -7.82
N SER A 144 -22.63 -13.25 -7.98
CA SER A 144 -21.79 -13.95 -6.99
C SER A 144 -21.49 -13.16 -5.73
N ILE A 145 -21.65 -11.83 -5.75
CA ILE A 145 -21.42 -10.94 -4.60
C ILE A 145 -22.56 -9.89 -4.47
N PRO A 146 -23.81 -10.34 -4.27
CA PRO A 146 -24.99 -9.47 -4.41
C PRO A 146 -25.04 -8.35 -3.35
N GLY A 147 -24.49 -8.60 -2.16
CA GLY A 147 -24.38 -7.63 -1.07
C GLY A 147 -23.23 -6.64 -1.21
N ALA A 148 -22.31 -6.83 -2.16
CA ALA A 148 -21.06 -6.10 -2.16
C ALA A 148 -21.26 -4.58 -2.26
N SER A 149 -20.55 -3.88 -1.37
CA SER A 149 -20.45 -2.42 -1.33
C SER A 149 -19.95 -1.90 -2.69
N LYS A 150 -20.44 -0.72 -3.11
CA LYS A 150 -20.10 -0.18 -4.44
C LYS A 150 -18.84 0.68 -4.35
N HIS A 151 -17.84 0.36 -5.17
CA HIS A 151 -16.57 1.09 -5.22
C HIS A 151 -16.80 2.61 -5.38
N ALA A 152 -17.68 3.01 -6.30
CA ALA A 152 -17.94 4.42 -6.60
C ALA A 152 -18.45 5.28 -5.42
N VAL A 153 -18.94 4.70 -4.33
CA VAL A 153 -19.59 5.45 -3.24
C VAL A 153 -18.98 5.21 -1.86
N ILE A 154 -18.06 4.25 -1.73
CA ILE A 154 -17.60 3.79 -0.42
C ILE A 154 -16.58 4.70 0.26
N HIS A 155 -15.94 5.61 -0.47
CA HIS A 155 -14.93 6.53 0.09
C HIS A 155 -15.55 7.69 0.88
N THR A 156 -16.23 7.37 1.98
CA THR A 156 -16.82 8.32 2.93
C THR A 156 -15.91 8.54 4.15
N ASP A 157 -16.22 9.51 4.99
CA ASP A 157 -15.48 9.71 6.25
C ASP A 157 -15.66 8.52 7.21
N LEU A 158 -16.89 8.01 7.32
CA LEU A 158 -17.23 6.87 8.16
C LEU A 158 -16.44 5.62 7.74
N TYR A 159 -16.29 5.38 6.43
CA TYR A 159 -15.47 4.29 5.91
C TYR A 159 -14.03 4.38 6.39
N HIS A 160 -13.38 5.52 6.17
CA HIS A 160 -11.96 5.68 6.52
C HIS A 160 -11.74 5.61 8.03
N LEU A 161 -12.66 6.16 8.83
CA LEU A 161 -12.63 6.06 10.28
C LEU A 161 -12.80 4.61 10.75
N ASN A 162 -13.74 3.84 10.19
CA ASN A 162 -13.95 2.45 10.55
C ASN A 162 -12.76 1.56 10.15
N VAL A 163 -12.17 1.81 8.97
CA VAL A 163 -10.94 1.12 8.55
C VAL A 163 -9.82 1.41 9.55
N LEU A 164 -9.59 2.69 9.88
CA LEU A 164 -8.56 3.06 10.85
C LEU A 164 -8.83 2.45 12.23
N ALA A 165 -10.08 2.51 12.72
CA ALA A 165 -10.47 1.98 14.02
C ALA A 165 -10.26 0.46 14.13
N ARG A 166 -10.45 -0.29 13.03
CA ARG A 166 -10.16 -1.73 12.99
C ARG A 166 -8.65 -2.02 13.00
N LEU A 167 -7.85 -1.17 12.34
CA LEU A 167 -6.41 -1.39 12.21
C LEU A 167 -5.61 -0.90 13.43
N MET A 168 -6.01 0.22 14.04
CA MET A 168 -5.26 0.92 15.09
C MET A 168 -4.91 0.06 16.32
N PRO A 169 -5.79 -0.84 16.82
CA PRO A 169 -5.48 -1.66 18.00
C PRO A 169 -4.42 -2.74 17.74
N VAL A 170 -4.08 -3.03 16.48
CA VAL A 170 -3.16 -4.12 16.14
C VAL A 170 -1.70 -3.66 16.32
N PRO A 171 -0.89 -4.34 17.14
CA PRO A 171 0.50 -3.96 17.38
C PRO A 171 1.39 -4.05 16.13
N ALA A 172 2.40 -3.18 16.02
CA ALA A 172 3.33 -3.14 14.88
C ALA A 172 4.14 -4.44 14.70
N ASN A 173 4.43 -5.17 15.79
CA ASN A 173 5.13 -6.45 15.77
C ASN A 173 4.22 -7.64 15.43
N ASN A 174 2.96 -7.41 15.04
CA ASN A 174 2.01 -8.46 14.70
C ASN A 174 1.41 -8.26 13.28
N PRO A 175 2.23 -8.39 12.22
CA PRO A 175 1.78 -8.19 10.85
C PRO A 175 0.73 -9.21 10.40
N GLN A 176 0.71 -10.41 10.98
CA GLN A 176 -0.29 -11.44 10.69
C GLN A 176 -1.70 -10.99 11.09
N ASN A 177 -1.84 -10.37 12.27
CA ASN A 177 -3.11 -9.80 12.70
C ASN A 177 -3.51 -8.58 11.86
N GLY A 178 -2.54 -7.78 11.41
CA GLY A 178 -2.80 -6.68 10.47
C GLY A 178 -3.39 -7.20 9.16
N ARG A 179 -2.80 -8.26 8.59
CA ARG A 179 -3.31 -8.95 7.40
C ARG A 179 -4.69 -9.58 7.63
N LEU A 180 -4.90 -10.20 8.79
CA LEU A 180 -6.20 -10.77 9.16
C LEU A 180 -7.29 -9.68 9.21
N ALA A 181 -7.00 -8.54 9.83
CA ALA A 181 -7.93 -7.42 9.90
C ALA A 181 -8.31 -6.90 8.51
N LEU A 182 -7.33 -6.78 7.59
CA LEU A 182 -7.62 -6.41 6.21
C LEU A 182 -8.53 -7.45 5.52
N ARG A 183 -8.25 -8.75 5.66
CA ARG A 183 -9.10 -9.80 5.08
C ARG A 183 -10.52 -9.82 5.65
N GLN A 184 -10.68 -9.54 6.94
CA GLN A 184 -12.00 -9.41 7.57
C GLN A 184 -12.78 -8.24 6.97
N ILE A 185 -12.15 -7.06 6.84
CA ILE A 185 -12.77 -5.92 6.18
C ILE A 185 -13.15 -6.26 4.73
N LYS A 186 -12.27 -6.93 3.97
CA LYS A 186 -12.59 -7.38 2.59
C LYS A 186 -13.85 -8.23 2.54
N GLN A 187 -14.00 -9.17 3.48
CA GLN A 187 -15.18 -10.02 3.54
C GLN A 187 -16.42 -9.20 3.89
N GLU A 188 -16.35 -8.34 4.90
CA GLU A 188 -17.44 -7.44 5.30
C GLU A 188 -17.87 -6.49 4.15
N LEU A 189 -16.92 -6.11 3.28
CA LEU A 189 -17.19 -5.31 2.06
C LEU A 189 -17.94 -6.08 0.99
N VAL A 190 -17.58 -7.36 0.78
CA VAL A 190 -18.25 -8.27 -0.14
C VAL A 190 -19.64 -8.62 0.36
N ASP A 191 -19.80 -8.78 1.67
CA ASP A 191 -21.07 -9.11 2.31
C ASP A 191 -21.99 -7.88 2.43
N GLY A 192 -21.44 -6.66 2.29
CA GLY A 192 -22.20 -5.41 2.35
C GLY A 192 -22.50 -4.92 3.77
N VAL A 193 -21.74 -5.39 4.75
CA VAL A 193 -21.99 -5.12 6.18
C VAL A 193 -20.95 -4.18 6.80
N PHE A 194 -19.85 -3.89 6.09
CA PHE A 194 -18.87 -2.90 6.57
C PHE A 194 -19.48 -1.48 6.52
N PRO A 195 -19.46 -0.69 7.60
CA PRO A 195 -20.12 0.61 7.60
C PRO A 195 -19.29 1.69 6.88
N TYR A 196 -19.95 2.43 5.99
CA TYR A 196 -19.41 3.57 5.22
C TYR A 196 -20.47 4.65 5.05
#